data_AF-W9BWV9-F1
#
_entry.id   AF-W9BWV9-F1
#
_cell.length_a   1.000
_cell.length_b   1.000
_cell.length_c   1.000
_cell.angle_alpha   90.00
_cell.angle_beta   90.00
_cell.angle_gamma   90.00
#
_symmetry.space_group_name_H-M   'P 1'
#
loop_
_entity.id
_entity.type
_entity.pdbx_description
1 polymer ?
#
loop_
_entity_poly.entity_id
_entity_poly.type
_entity_poly.pdbx_seq_one_letter_code
_entity_poly.pdbx_strand_id
1 'polypeptide(L)' 'MTIGPDGRVTDCQVTGSSGHADLDEATCKNVTRRARFKPALDQAGNPISDTYSNAVRWEIPK' A
#
# COMPACT_ATOMS: atom_id res chain seq x y z
N MET A 1 2.17 -2.70 -4.66
CA MET A 1 2.66 -2.82 -3.27
C MET A 1 2.52 -4.27 -2.81
N THR A 2 3.37 -4.72 -1.91
CA THR A 2 3.34 -6.08 -1.37
C THR A 2 2.77 -6.04 0.05
N ILE A 3 1.80 -6.90 0.31
CA ILE A 3 1.15 -7.09 1.62
C ILE A 3 1.69 -8.40 2.18
N GLY A 4 2.20 -8.38 3.40
CA GLY A 4 2.66 -9.57 4.11
C GLY A 4 1.51 -10.36 4.74
N PRO A 5 1.79 -11.57 5.25
CA PRO A 5 0.81 -12.43 5.95
C PRO A 5 0.20 -11.79 7.20
N ASP A 6 0.85 -10.76 7.75
CA ASP A 6 0.37 -9.98 8.90
C ASP A 6 -0.57 -8.82 8.50
N GLY A 7 -0.88 -8.69 7.20
CA GLY A 7 -1.70 -7.61 6.67
C GLY A 7 -1.00 -6.25 6.64
N ARG A 8 0.32 -6.21 6.80
CA ARG A 8 1.13 -4.98 6.67
C ARG A 8 1.75 -4.89 5.30
N VAL A 9 1.98 -3.66 4.84
CA VAL A 9 2.72 -3.42 3.60
C VAL A 9 4.21 -3.64 3.87
N THR A 10 4.83 -4.54 3.11
CA THR A 10 6.26 -4.86 3.21
C THR A 10 7.07 -4.18 2.12
N ASP A 11 6.45 -3.85 0.98
CA ASP A 11 7.08 -3.13 -0.11
C ASP A 11 6.08 -2.18 -0.82
N CYS A 12 6.53 -0.98 -1.15
CA CYS A 12 5.72 0.03 -1.82
C CYS A 12 6.50 0.68 -2.97
N GLN A 13 5.90 0.63 -4.16
CA GLN A 13 6.41 1.27 -5.35
C GLN A 13 5.33 2.14 -5.98
N VAL A 14 5.69 3.39 -6.31
CA VAL A 14 4.83 4.30 -7.07
C VAL A 14 4.91 3.91 -8.55
N THR A 15 3.78 3.52 -9.12
CA THR A 15 3.67 3.14 -10.55
C THR A 15 3.06 4.25 -11.41
N GLY A 16 2.41 5.24 -10.79
CA GLY A 16 1.92 6.46 -11.43
C GLY A 16 2.19 7.65 -10.51
N SER A 17 3.01 8.59 -10.99
CA SER A 17 3.40 9.77 -10.23
C SER A 17 2.26 10.79 -10.16
N SER A 18 2.17 11.51 -9.05
CA SER A 18 1.34 12.70 -8.88
C SER A 18 1.89 13.96 -9.60
N GLY A 19 3.06 13.84 -10.22
CA GLY A 19 3.84 14.96 -10.76
C GLY A 19 4.63 15.73 -9.71
N HIS A 20 4.54 15.33 -8.43
CA HIS A 20 5.17 15.99 -7.29
C HIS A 20 5.93 14.94 -6.47
N ALA A 21 7.26 15.01 -6.45
CA ALA A 21 8.10 13.98 -5.85
C ALA A 21 7.90 13.82 -4.33
N ASP A 22 7.60 14.93 -3.63
CA ASP A 22 7.29 14.95 -2.21
C ASP A 22 5.98 14.24 -1.89
N LEU A 23 4.94 14.42 -2.72
CA LEU A 23 3.66 13.70 -2.59
C LEU A 23 3.83 12.21 -2.89
N ASP A 24 4.65 11.84 -3.87
CA ASP A 24 4.93 10.45 -4.21
C ASP A 24 5.65 9.73 -3.06
N GLU A 25 6.70 10.35 -2.49
CA GLU A 25 7.42 9.83 -1.32
C GLU A 25 6.48 9.73 -0.10
N ALA A 26 5.72 10.80 0.17
CA ALA A 26 4.77 10.82 1.27
C ALA A 26 3.70 9.74 1.11
N THR A 27 3.28 9.41 -0.11
CA THR A 27 2.30 8.36 -0.38
C THR A 27 2.81 7.01 0.10
N CYS A 28 3.96 6.55 -0.39
CA CYS A 28 4.49 5.27 0.05
C CYS A 28 4.82 5.24 1.54
N LYS A 29 5.40 6.32 2.08
CA LYS A 29 5.71 6.43 3.52
C LYS A 29 4.46 6.29 4.39
N ASN A 30 3.37 6.96 4.03
CA ASN A 30 2.13 6.92 4.80
C ASN A 30 1.38 5.59 4.62
N VAL A 31 1.31 5.06 3.40
CA VAL A 31 0.68 3.76 3.12
C VAL A 31 1.39 2.67 3.91
N THR A 32 2.72 2.59 3.85
CA THR A 32 3.49 1.58 4.58
C THR A 32 3.28 1.67 6.10
N ARG A 33 3.25 2.88 6.66
CA ARG A 33 3.07 3.07 8.10
C ARG A 33 1.65 2.79 8.59
N ARG A 34 0.64 3.27 7.86
CA ARG A 34 -0.75 3.39 8.34
C ARG A 34 -1.69 2.33 7.78
N ALA A 35 -1.49 1.89 6.54
CA ALA A 35 -2.43 0.98 5.91
C ALA A 35 -2.46 -0.38 6.62
N ARG A 36 -3.65 -0.96 6.66
CA ARG A 36 -3.91 -2.29 7.22
C ARG A 36 -4.77 -3.02 6.22
N PHE A 37 -4.31 -4.18 5.78
CA PHE A 37 -4.98 -5.01 4.81
C PHE A 37 -5.40 -6.33 5.46
N LYS A 38 -6.42 -6.96 4.88
CA LYS A 38 -6.64 -8.39 5.12
C LYS A 38 -5.69 -9.12 4.18
N PRO A 39 -4.77 -9.97 4.69
CA PRO A 39 -3.87 -10.74 3.83
C PRO A 39 -4.68 -11.70 2.95
N ALA A 40 -4.12 -12.09 1.81
CA ALA A 40 -4.65 -13.22 1.05
C ALA A 40 -4.51 -14.50 1.88
N LEU A 41 -5.37 -15.48 1.64
CA LEU A 41 -5.32 -16.78 2.30
C LEU A 41 -5.01 -17.88 1.27
N ASP A 42 -4.25 -18.89 1.67
CA ASP A 42 -4.09 -20.11 0.88
C ASP A 42 -5.35 -21.01 0.95
N GLN A 43 -5.30 -22.17 0.27
CA GLN A 43 -6.41 -23.13 0.27
C GLN A 43 -6.72 -23.73 1.64
N ALA A 44 -5.79 -23.70 2.58
CA ALA A 44 -5.96 -24.17 3.95
C ALA A 44 -6.40 -23.05 4.91
N GLY A 45 -6.52 -21.80 4.43
CA GLY A 45 -6.92 -20.64 5.22
C GLY A 45 -5.76 -19.94 5.92
N ASN A 46 -4.50 -20.27 5.61
CA ASN A 46 -3.35 -19.59 6.19
C ASN A 46 -3.09 -18.26 5.47
N PRO A 47 -2.76 -17.18 6.20
CA PRO A 47 -2.41 -15.92 5.56
C PRO A 47 -1.09 -16.03 4.79
N ILE A 48 -1.09 -15.46 3.60
CA ILE A 48 0.05 -15.43 2.67
C ILE A 48 0.32 -14.00 2.20
N SER A 49 1.52 -13.80 1.65
CA SER A 49 1.86 -12.54 0.98
C SER A 49 1.10 -12.41 -0.33
N ASP A 50 0.70 -11.18 -0.67
CA ASP A 50 0.03 -10.86 -1.93
C ASP A 50 0.43 -9.46 -2.44
N THR A 51 0.17 -9.19 -3.71
CA THR A 51 0.39 -7.89 -4.34
C THR A 51 -0.93 -7.16 -4.54
N TYR A 52 -0.93 -5.87 -4.23
CA TYR A 52 -2.08 -4.99 -4.37
C TYR A 52 -1.69 -3.67 -5.03
N SER A 53 -2.64 -3.05 -5.73
CA SER A 53 -2.47 -1.76 -6.39
C SER A 53 -3.63 -0.85 -6.04
N ASN A 54 -3.32 0.41 -5.70
CA ASN A 54 -4.32 1.45 -5.46
C ASN A 54 -3.86 2.80 -6.05
N ALA A 55 -4.76 3.77 -6.00
CA ALA A 55 -4.46 5.17 -6.28
C ALA A 55 -4.80 6.03 -5.05
N VAL A 56 -3.96 7.04 -4.79
CA VAL A 56 -4.14 8.01 -3.70
C VAL A 56 -4.35 9.39 -4.31
N ARG A 57 -5.42 10.08 -3.89
CA ARG A 57 -5.71 11.45 -4.28
C ARG A 57 -5.37 12.39 -3.13
N TRP A 58 -4.54 13.38 -3.41
CA TRP A 58 -4.21 14.46 -2.48
C TRP A 58 -5.18 15.62 -2.69
N GLU A 59 -5.78 16.11 -1.61
CA GLU A 59 -6.68 17.26 -1.62
C GLU A 59 -6.37 18.15 -0.42
N ILE A 60 -6.39 19.47 -0.63
CA ILE A 60 -6.32 20.45 0.45
C ILE A 60 -7.78 20.80 0.82
N PRO A 61 -8.22 20.51 2.05
CA PRO A 61 -9.58 20.87 2.50
C PRO A 61 -9.81 22.38 2.41
N LYS A 62 -11.06 22.78 2.14
CA LYS A 62 -11.50 24.18 2.16
C LYS A 62 -11.93 24.61 3.55
#